data_AF-A0A354UY70-F1
#
_entry.id   AF-A0A354UY70-F1
#
_cell.length_a   1.000
_cell.length_b   1.000
_cell.length_c   1.000
_cell.angle_alpha   90.00
_cell.angle_beta   90.00
_cell.angle_gamma   90.00
#
_symmetry.space_group_name_H-M   'P 1'
#
loop_
_entity.id
_entity.type
_entity.pdbx_description
1 polymer ?
#
loop_
_entity_poly.entity_id
_entity_poly.type
_entity_poly.pdbx_seq_one_letter_code
_entity_poly.pdbx_strand_id
1 'polypeptide(L)'
;TVSEMGPLLLSRMMDLNDVQEGVLNIAFRVADEQGWLLLDMKDLRAILAFIAEHASELTTQYGNVSKQTVGTIQRQLLVLENQGGDKFFGEPALDLKDFMRTDRDGRGMVNILVADRLMQNPRLYATFLLWMLSELFEQLPEAGDPPKPKLVFFFDEAHLLFDDAP
;
A
#
# COMPACT_ATOMS: atom_id res chain seq x y z
N THR A 1 -3.89 4.98 -3.20
CA THR A 1 -4.41 4.05 -4.23
C THR A 1 -3.48 2.85 -4.35
N VAL A 2 -3.86 1.81 -5.10
CA VAL A 2 -2.99 0.63 -5.33
C VAL A 2 -1.66 1.04 -5.99
N SER A 3 -1.71 1.98 -6.95
CA SER A 3 -0.51 2.56 -7.57
C SER A 3 0.43 3.24 -6.57
N GLU A 4 -0.09 3.99 -5.60
CA GLU A 4 0.73 4.71 -4.60
C GLU A 4 1.46 3.78 -3.62
N MET A 5 0.90 2.63 -3.28
CA MET A 5 1.62 1.65 -2.44
C MET A 5 2.68 0.89 -3.24
N GLY A 6 2.40 0.63 -4.51
CA GLY A 6 3.31 -0.12 -5.37
C GLY A 6 3.44 -1.62 -5.01
N PRO A 7 4.17 -2.37 -5.84
CA PRO A 7 4.23 -3.83 -5.73
C PRO A 7 4.97 -4.32 -4.48
N LEU A 8 5.97 -3.59 -3.99
CA LEU A 8 6.78 -4.01 -2.82
C LEU A 8 5.95 -4.01 -1.54
N LEU A 9 5.26 -2.91 -1.23
CA LEU A 9 4.46 -2.79 -0.01
C LEU A 9 3.26 -3.75 -0.06
N LEU A 10 2.61 -3.86 -1.22
CA LEU A 10 1.53 -4.83 -1.41
C LEU A 10 1.99 -6.28 -1.23
N SER A 11 3.20 -6.62 -1.69
CA SER A 11 3.78 -7.96 -1.49
C SER A 11 3.96 -8.25 0.00
N ARG A 12 4.45 -7.30 0.79
CA ARG A 12 4.58 -7.44 2.24
C ARG A 12 3.23 -7.58 2.93
N MET A 13 2.23 -6.80 2.52
CA MET A 13 0.87 -6.90 3.09
C MET A 13 0.24 -8.26 2.87
N MET A 14 0.44 -8.81 1.68
CA MET A 14 -0.11 -10.10 1.26
C MET A 14 0.79 -11.30 1.63
N ASP A 15 1.93 -11.06 2.29
CA ASP A 15 2.92 -12.09 2.64
C ASP A 15 3.38 -12.91 1.43
N LEU A 16 3.65 -12.20 0.33
CA LEU A 16 4.07 -12.80 -0.91
C LEU A 16 5.55 -13.20 -0.81
N ASN A 17 5.88 -14.37 -1.35
CA ASN A 17 7.27 -14.76 -1.55
C ASN A 17 7.87 -14.09 -2.80
N ASP A 18 9.19 -14.18 -2.97
CA ASP A 18 9.93 -13.54 -4.08
C ASP A 18 9.35 -13.83 -5.47
N VAL A 19 8.83 -15.05 -5.69
CA VAL A 19 8.24 -15.44 -6.98
C VAL A 19 6.90 -14.73 -7.19
N GLN A 20 6.09 -14.62 -6.15
CA GLN A 20 4.80 -13.94 -6.18
C GLN A 20 4.97 -12.43 -6.28
N GLU A 21 5.93 -11.85 -5.54
CA GLU A 21 6.33 -10.45 -5.67
C GLU A 21 6.82 -10.16 -7.09
N GLY A 22 7.61 -11.04 -7.70
CA GLY A 22 8.03 -10.90 -9.10
C GLY A 22 6.86 -10.82 -10.07
N VAL A 23 5.85 -11.68 -9.91
CA VAL A 23 4.62 -11.61 -10.73
C VAL A 23 3.82 -10.34 -10.47
N LEU A 24 3.77 -9.86 -9.22
CA LEU A 24 3.12 -8.59 -8.90
C LEU A 24 3.84 -7.41 -9.54
N ASN A 25 5.17 -7.39 -9.55
CA ASN A 25 5.97 -6.38 -10.24
C ASN A 25 5.68 -6.38 -11.76
N ILE A 26 5.56 -7.56 -12.37
CA ILE A 26 5.16 -7.68 -13.79
C ILE A 26 3.77 -7.09 -14.00
N ALA A 27 2.82 -7.29 -13.07
CA ALA A 27 1.49 -6.73 -13.18
C ALA A 27 1.47 -5.20 -13.21
N PHE A 28 2.24 -4.56 -12.33
CA PHE A 28 2.42 -3.12 -12.33
C PHE A 28 3.09 -2.64 -13.62
N ARG A 29 4.13 -3.34 -14.07
CA ARG A 29 4.83 -2.99 -15.30
C ARG A 29 3.93 -3.06 -16.54
N VAL A 30 3.10 -4.10 -16.64
CA VAL A 30 2.13 -4.25 -17.75
C VAL A 30 1.08 -3.14 -17.68
N ALA A 31 0.57 -2.81 -16.49
CA ALA A 31 -0.37 -1.71 -16.32
C ALA A 31 0.24 -0.38 -16.77
N ASP A 32 1.47 -0.07 -16.37
CA ASP A 32 2.20 1.14 -16.76
C ASP A 32 2.40 1.22 -18.29
N GLU A 33 2.82 0.13 -18.93
CA GLU A 33 3.08 0.09 -20.38
C GLU A 33 1.80 0.22 -21.21
N GLN A 34 0.66 -0.24 -20.68
CA GLN A 34 -0.66 -0.11 -21.30
C GLN A 34 -1.39 1.20 -20.91
N GLY A 35 -0.83 1.98 -19.99
CA GLY A 35 -1.47 3.18 -19.45
C GLY A 35 -2.72 2.89 -18.62
N TRP A 36 -2.81 1.72 -18.00
CA TRP A 36 -3.90 1.33 -17.12
C TRP A 36 -3.63 1.81 -15.69
N LEU A 37 -4.63 2.48 -15.12
CA LEU A 37 -4.55 2.93 -13.73
C LEU A 37 -4.91 1.78 -12.79
N LEU A 38 -4.11 1.59 -11.75
CA LEU A 38 -4.41 0.66 -10.66
C LEU A 38 -4.86 1.48 -9.45
N LEU A 39 -6.14 1.85 -9.43
CA LEU A 39 -6.67 2.73 -8.38
C LEU A 39 -7.07 1.91 -7.15
N ASP A 40 -7.80 0.83 -7.38
CA ASP A 40 -8.39 0.00 -6.33
C ASP A 40 -8.04 -1.50 -6.46
N MET A 41 -8.56 -2.30 -5.52
CA MET A 41 -8.35 -3.75 -5.50
C MET A 41 -8.99 -4.49 -6.68
N LYS A 42 -10.03 -3.92 -7.31
CA LYS A 42 -10.68 -4.51 -8.48
C LYS A 42 -9.81 -4.34 -9.71
N ASP A 43 -9.17 -3.18 -9.86
CA ASP A 43 -8.19 -2.96 -10.92
C ASP A 43 -7.02 -3.94 -10.78
N LEU A 44 -6.51 -4.12 -9.55
CA LEU A 44 -5.44 -5.09 -9.28
C LEU A 44 -5.87 -6.52 -9.60
N ARG A 45 -7.11 -6.90 -9.27
CA ARG A 45 -7.67 -8.20 -9.60
C ARG A 45 -7.81 -8.40 -11.11
N ALA A 46 -8.24 -7.37 -11.83
CA ALA A 46 -8.43 -7.39 -13.27
C ALA A 46 -7.09 -7.57 -14.00
N ILE A 47 -6.04 -6.85 -13.58
CA ILE A 47 -4.71 -7.00 -14.19
C ILE A 47 -4.11 -8.38 -13.90
N LEU A 48 -4.28 -8.92 -12.69
CA LEU A 48 -3.87 -10.28 -12.37
C LEU A 48 -4.61 -11.31 -13.24
N ALA A 49 -5.91 -11.14 -13.44
CA ALA A 49 -6.68 -12.02 -14.34
C ALA A 49 -6.17 -11.94 -15.78
N PHE A 50 -5.93 -10.73 -16.29
CA PHE A 50 -5.34 -10.50 -17.62
C PHE A 50 -4.00 -11.22 -17.77
N ILE A 51 -3.12 -11.12 -16.78
CA ILE A 51 -1.81 -11.78 -16.78
C ILE A 51 -1.96 -13.30 -16.79
N ALA A 52 -2.90 -13.86 -16.03
CA ALA A 52 -3.16 -15.30 -16.05
C ALA A 52 -3.62 -15.76 -17.44
N GLU A 53 -4.47 -14.99 -18.11
CA GLU A 53 -4.95 -15.29 -19.47
C GLU A 53 -3.83 -15.23 -20.51
N HIS A 54 -2.91 -14.27 -20.38
CA HIS A 54 -1.80 -14.03 -21.32
C HIS A 54 -0.44 -14.58 -20.84
N ALA A 55 -0.46 -15.51 -19.87
CA ALA A 55 0.74 -15.97 -19.16
C ALA A 55 1.86 -16.49 -20.09
N SER A 56 1.52 -17.15 -21.20
CA SER A 56 2.52 -17.68 -22.16
C SER A 56 3.26 -16.58 -22.92
N GLU A 57 2.55 -15.52 -23.30
CA GLU A 57 3.12 -14.37 -23.99
C GLU A 57 4.01 -13.59 -23.03
N LEU A 58 3.46 -13.24 -21.86
CA LEU A 58 4.16 -12.48 -20.83
C LEU A 58 5.39 -13.24 -20.30
N THR A 59 5.34 -14.57 -20.26
CA THR A 59 6.50 -15.39 -19.86
C THR A 59 7.70 -15.19 -20.77
N THR A 60 7.45 -14.99 -22.07
CA THR A 60 8.51 -14.79 -23.06
C THR A 60 9.15 -13.40 -22.91
N GLN A 61 8.37 -12.41 -22.48
CA GLN A 61 8.81 -11.01 -22.40
C GLN A 61 9.41 -10.64 -21.04
N TYR A 62 8.84 -11.13 -19.94
CA TYR A 62 9.19 -10.70 -18.58
C TYR A 62 9.73 -11.82 -17.68
N GLY A 63 9.80 -13.06 -18.18
CA GLY A 63 10.21 -14.23 -17.40
C GLY A 63 9.03 -14.97 -16.77
N ASN A 64 9.29 -16.02 -16.01
CA ASN A 64 8.29 -17.03 -15.66
C ASN A 64 7.04 -16.47 -14.93
N VAL A 65 5.90 -16.47 -15.61
CA VAL A 65 4.59 -16.15 -15.05
C VAL A 65 3.69 -17.37 -15.15
N SER A 66 3.38 -18.00 -14.02
CA SER A 66 2.49 -19.16 -13.98
C SER A 66 1.09 -18.80 -13.49
N LYS A 67 0.06 -19.44 -14.07
CA LYS A 67 -1.34 -19.30 -13.62
C LYS A 67 -1.49 -19.66 -12.14
N GLN A 68 -0.68 -20.62 -11.66
CA GLN A 68 -0.65 -21.08 -10.27
C GLN A 68 -0.15 -19.97 -9.32
N THR A 69 0.90 -19.24 -9.71
CA THR A 69 1.41 -18.12 -8.93
C THR A 69 0.37 -17.00 -8.85
N VAL A 70 -0.21 -16.62 -10.00
CA VAL A 70 -1.27 -15.59 -10.05
C VAL A 70 -2.47 -15.96 -9.18
N GLY A 71 -2.94 -17.21 -9.25
CA GLY A 71 -4.05 -17.69 -8.41
C GLY A 71 -3.73 -17.71 -6.91
N THR A 72 -2.44 -17.75 -6.54
CA THR A 72 -2.04 -17.62 -5.13
C THR A 72 -2.08 -16.16 -4.68
N ILE A 73 -1.63 -15.22 -5.51
CA ILE A 73 -1.73 -13.78 -5.24
C ILE A 73 -3.21 -13.38 -5.12
N GLN A 74 -4.08 -13.83 -6.03
CA GLN A 74 -5.51 -13.53 -5.98
C GLN A 74 -6.20 -14.03 -4.69
N ARG A 75 -5.73 -15.14 -4.10
CA ARG A 75 -6.24 -15.61 -2.81
C ARG A 75 -5.81 -14.71 -1.66
N GLN A 76 -4.56 -14.24 -1.65
CA GLN A 76 -4.09 -13.30 -0.63
C GLN A 76 -4.78 -11.94 -0.77
N LEU A 77 -5.00 -11.50 -2.01
CA LEU A 77 -5.79 -10.31 -2.30
C LEU A 77 -7.20 -10.41 -1.67
N LEU A 78 -7.89 -11.53 -1.84
CA LEU A 78 -9.20 -11.76 -1.24
C LEU A 78 -9.18 -11.75 0.30
N VAL A 79 -8.12 -12.27 0.92
CA VAL A 79 -7.96 -12.19 2.39
C VAL A 79 -7.85 -10.73 2.82
N LEU A 80 -7.03 -9.94 2.11
CA LEU A 80 -6.84 -8.53 2.38
C LEU A 80 -8.15 -7.72 2.24
N GLU A 81 -8.94 -8.00 1.20
CA GLU A 81 -10.27 -7.39 0.99
C GLU A 81 -11.22 -7.69 2.15
N ASN A 82 -11.28 -8.96 2.59
CA ASN A 82 -12.10 -9.38 3.73
C ASN A 82 -11.69 -8.70 5.04
N GLN A 83 -10.41 -8.33 5.17
CA GLN A 83 -9.88 -7.56 6.29
C GLN A 83 -10.17 -6.06 6.20
N GLY A 84 -10.81 -5.61 5.12
CA GLY A 84 -11.18 -4.22 4.88
C GLY A 84 -10.20 -3.44 4.00
N GLY A 85 -9.29 -4.11 3.29
CA GLY A 85 -8.38 -3.50 2.33
C GLY A 85 -9.09 -2.60 1.31
N ASP A 86 -10.26 -2.98 0.81
CA ASP A 86 -11.04 -2.16 -0.13
C ASP A 86 -11.36 -0.74 0.34
N LYS A 87 -11.41 -0.52 1.67
CA LYS A 87 -11.65 0.81 2.25
C LYS A 87 -10.39 1.65 2.36
N PHE A 88 -9.23 1.00 2.37
CA PHE A 88 -7.92 1.64 2.40
C PHE A 88 -7.43 2.01 1.00
N PHE A 89 -7.75 1.18 0.01
CA PHE A 89 -7.31 1.32 -1.36
C PHE A 89 -8.47 1.71 -2.26
N GLY A 90 -8.70 3.02 -2.36
CA GLY A 90 -9.74 3.60 -3.21
C GLY A 90 -9.65 5.12 -3.22
N GLU A 91 -10.69 5.76 -3.76
CA GLU A 91 -10.82 7.22 -3.78
C GLU A 91 -11.85 7.72 -2.76
N PRO A 92 -11.62 8.87 -2.10
CA PRO A 92 -10.44 9.74 -2.25
C PRO A 92 -9.20 9.15 -1.58
N ALA A 93 -8.05 9.32 -2.23
CA ALA A 93 -6.76 8.95 -1.65
C ALA A 93 -6.46 9.80 -0.40
N LEU A 94 -5.66 9.25 0.50
CA LEU A 94 -5.22 9.97 1.70
C LEU A 94 -4.24 11.09 1.29
N ASP A 95 -4.63 12.36 1.50
CA ASP A 95 -3.73 13.50 1.33
C ASP A 95 -3.07 13.83 2.68
N LEU A 96 -1.75 13.66 2.77
CA LEU A 96 -0.98 13.96 3.99
C LEU A 96 -1.04 15.43 4.40
N LYS A 97 -1.32 16.35 3.47
CA LYS A 97 -1.53 17.77 3.79
C LYS A 97 -2.75 17.99 4.66
N ASP A 98 -3.70 17.07 4.65
CA ASP A 98 -4.89 17.14 5.50
C ASP A 98 -4.54 17.00 6.98
N PHE A 99 -3.45 16.30 7.31
CA PHE A 99 -2.94 16.20 8.68
C PHE A 99 -2.27 17.48 9.19
N MET A 100 -1.82 18.36 8.29
CA MET A 100 -1.12 19.60 8.63
C MET A 100 -2.01 20.85 8.58
N ARG A 101 -3.33 20.66 8.43
CA ARG A 101 -4.28 21.78 8.43
C ARG A 101 -4.31 22.46 9.81
N THR A 102 -4.48 23.78 9.79
CA THR A 102 -4.77 24.56 10.99
C THR A 102 -6.23 24.99 11.03
N ASP A 103 -6.77 25.18 12.21
CA ASP A 103 -8.08 25.79 12.40
C ASP A 103 -8.06 27.30 12.08
N ARG A 104 -9.22 27.96 12.26
CA ARG A 104 -9.39 29.40 11.99
C ARG A 104 -8.53 30.29 12.92
N ASP A 105 -8.15 29.78 14.08
CA ASP A 105 -7.35 30.48 15.08
C ASP A 105 -5.84 30.17 14.93
N GLY A 106 -5.45 29.42 13.89
CA GLY A 106 -4.07 29.04 13.60
C GLY A 106 -3.53 27.90 14.48
N ARG A 107 -4.40 27.14 15.16
CA ARG A 107 -4.01 25.97 15.95
C ARG A 107 -3.96 24.73 15.07
N GLY A 108 -3.00 23.84 15.33
CA GLY A 108 -2.92 22.56 14.63
C GLY A 108 -4.11 21.67 14.94
N MET A 109 -4.56 20.89 13.95
CA MET A 109 -5.60 19.89 14.14
C MET A 109 -5.05 18.64 14.85
N VAL A 110 -5.87 18.06 15.73
CA VAL A 110 -5.57 16.75 16.35
C VAL A 110 -6.40 15.68 15.62
N ASN A 111 -5.71 14.81 14.90
CA ASN A 111 -6.32 13.66 14.22
C ASN A 111 -6.16 12.42 15.10
N ILE A 112 -7.26 11.75 15.39
CA ILE A 112 -7.25 10.49 16.15
C ILE A 112 -7.65 9.37 15.21
N LEU A 113 -6.71 8.49 14.89
CA LEU A 113 -6.96 7.27 14.14
C LEU A 113 -7.33 6.16 15.13
N VAL A 114 -8.63 5.86 15.24
CA VAL A 114 -9.10 4.75 16.08
C VAL A 114 -8.87 3.44 15.33
N ALA A 115 -7.85 2.69 15.73
CA ALA A 115 -7.39 1.48 15.04
C ALA A 115 -7.95 0.18 15.64
N ASP A 116 -8.97 0.22 16.51
CA ASP A 116 -9.51 -0.96 17.23
C ASP A 116 -9.82 -2.17 16.31
N ARG A 117 -10.30 -1.90 15.09
CA ARG A 117 -10.58 -2.94 14.08
C ARG A 117 -9.35 -3.33 13.27
N LEU A 118 -8.39 -2.43 13.11
CA LEU A 118 -7.12 -2.68 12.45
C LEU A 118 -6.16 -3.50 13.32
N MET A 119 -6.25 -3.39 14.64
CA MET A 119 -5.53 -4.25 15.58
C MET A 119 -5.92 -5.73 15.45
N GLN A 120 -7.09 -6.05 14.87
CA GLN A 120 -7.45 -7.43 14.53
C GLN A 120 -6.62 -7.98 13.37
N ASN A 121 -6.01 -7.10 12.56
CA ASN A 121 -5.12 -7.43 11.44
C ASN A 121 -3.82 -6.63 11.54
N PRO A 122 -2.91 -6.98 12.48
CA PRO A 122 -1.73 -6.18 12.80
C PRO A 122 -0.84 -5.86 11.60
N ARG A 123 -0.74 -6.78 10.64
CA ARG A 123 0.07 -6.62 9.41
C ARG A 123 -0.44 -5.54 8.46
N LEU A 124 -1.77 -5.44 8.29
CA LEU A 124 -2.40 -4.38 7.50
C LEU A 124 -2.09 -3.01 8.13
N TYR A 125 -2.23 -2.93 9.46
CA TYR A 125 -1.93 -1.72 10.21
C TYR A 125 -0.45 -1.32 10.11
N ALA A 126 0.47 -2.26 10.35
CA ALA A 126 1.90 -2.03 10.27
C ALA A 126 2.34 -1.57 8.87
N THR A 127 1.85 -2.21 7.82
CA THR A 127 2.24 -1.81 6.46
C THR A 127 1.65 -0.46 6.07
N PHE A 128 0.42 -0.17 6.47
CA PHE A 128 -0.17 1.16 6.29
C PHE A 128 0.65 2.25 7.00
N LEU A 129 1.03 2.01 8.26
CA LEU A 129 1.87 2.94 9.00
C LEU A 129 3.23 3.14 8.33
N LEU A 130 3.87 2.06 7.87
CA LEU A 130 5.15 2.15 7.16
C LEU A 130 5.02 2.95 5.86
N TRP A 131 4.00 2.66 5.05
CA TRP A 131 3.69 3.41 3.83
C TRP A 131 3.50 4.91 4.13
N MET A 132 2.68 5.24 5.13
CA MET A 132 2.42 6.63 5.51
C MET A 132 3.69 7.34 6.02
N LEU A 133 4.56 6.65 6.77
CA LEU A 133 5.85 7.20 7.18
C LEU A 133 6.79 7.44 5.99
N SER A 134 6.84 6.51 5.04
CA SER A 134 7.59 6.68 3.78
C SER A 134 7.08 7.88 2.99
N GLU A 135 5.76 8.02 2.82
CA GLU A 135 5.19 9.16 2.10
C GLU A 135 5.40 10.49 2.83
N LEU A 136 5.30 10.51 4.17
CA LEU A 136 5.65 11.70 4.95
C LEU A 136 7.12 12.07 4.73
N PHE A 137 8.03 11.10 4.68
CA PHE A 137 9.44 11.35 4.44
C PHE A 137 9.72 11.85 3.02
N GLU A 138 9.04 11.33 2.01
CA GLU A 138 9.20 11.75 0.61
C GLU A 138 8.60 13.14 0.35
N GLN A 139 7.45 13.45 0.94
CA GLN A 139 6.72 14.70 0.68
C GLN A 139 7.16 15.87 1.56
N LEU A 140 7.64 15.61 2.78
CA LEU A 140 8.06 16.68 3.68
C LEU A 140 9.51 17.07 3.40
N PRO A 141 9.79 18.37 3.19
CA PRO A 141 11.16 18.82 3.01
C PRO A 141 11.91 18.64 4.33
N GLU A 142 13.19 18.26 4.24
CA GLU A 142 14.11 18.33 5.36
C GLU A 142 14.10 19.76 5.93
N ALA A 143 13.79 19.88 7.21
CA ALA A 143 13.76 21.13 7.93
C ALA A 143 14.67 21.01 9.16
N GLY A 144 15.51 22.02 9.38
CA GLY A 144 16.44 22.06 10.51
C GLY A 144 15.71 22.25 11.84
N ASP A 145 15.91 23.40 12.49
CA ASP A 145 15.33 23.67 13.81
C ASP A 145 14.24 24.76 13.74
N PRO A 146 13.03 24.43 13.24
CA PRO A 146 11.93 25.38 13.22
C PRO A 146 11.42 25.62 14.66
N PRO A 147 10.87 26.82 14.96
CA PRO A 147 10.37 27.14 16.29
C PRO A 147 9.17 26.28 16.73
N LYS A 148 8.50 25.61 15.79
CA LYS A 148 7.40 24.66 16.03
C LYS A 148 7.44 23.53 14.99
N PRO A 149 7.11 22.28 15.36
CA PRO A 149 6.98 21.19 14.41
C PRO A 149 5.80 21.40 13.45
N LYS A 150 5.93 20.94 12.21
CA LYS A 150 4.85 20.97 11.21
C LYS A 150 3.81 19.86 11.42
N LEU A 151 4.27 18.70 11.90
CA LEU A 151 3.46 17.53 12.21
C LEU A 151 4.12 16.82 13.40
N VAL A 152 3.30 16.31 14.32
CA VAL A 152 3.75 15.41 15.39
C VAL A 152 2.91 14.15 15.29
N PHE A 153 3.58 13.01 15.17
CA PHE A 153 2.92 11.72 15.00
C PHE A 153 3.18 10.85 16.23
N PHE A 154 2.11 10.39 16.89
CA PHE A 154 2.15 9.50 18.05
C PHE A 154 1.48 8.17 17.69
N PHE A 155 2.10 7.06 18.08
CA PHE A 155 1.54 5.72 17.89
C PHE A 155 1.91 4.84 19.08
N ASP A 156 0.90 4.20 19.67
CA ASP A 156 1.03 3.39 20.90
C ASP A 156 1.52 1.96 20.61
N GLU A 157 1.41 1.52 19.36
CA GLU A 157 1.71 0.15 18.93
C GLU A 157 2.95 0.07 18.03
N ALA A 158 4.03 0.74 18.44
CA ALA A 158 5.28 0.78 17.70
C ALA A 158 5.83 -0.62 17.41
N HIS A 159 5.63 -1.58 18.32
CA HIS A 159 6.12 -2.95 18.16
C HIS A 159 5.57 -3.63 16.90
N LEU A 160 4.35 -3.31 16.47
CA LEU A 160 3.76 -3.86 15.24
C LEU A 160 4.55 -3.49 13.97
N LEU A 161 5.32 -2.39 14.01
CA LEU A 161 6.19 -1.99 12.90
C LEU A 161 7.51 -2.76 12.86
N PHE A 162 7.96 -3.31 14.00
CA PHE A 162 9.33 -3.77 14.19
C PHE A 162 9.45 -5.27 14.49
N ASP A 163 8.36 -5.96 14.82
CA ASP A 163 8.40 -7.40 15.12
C ASP A 163 8.86 -8.27 13.93
N ASP A 164 8.80 -7.75 12.69
CA ASP A 164 9.33 -8.35 11.46
C ASP A 164 10.34 -7.42 10.72
N ALA A 165 10.87 -6.39 11.39
CA ALA A 165 11.93 -5.56 10.83
C ALA A 165 13.28 -6.30 10.88
N PRO A 166 14.13 -6.23 9.83
CA PRO A 166 15.39 -6.97 9.76
C PRO A 166 16.40 -6.59 10.85
#